data_AF-A0A963V6X1-F1
#
_entry.id   AF-A0A963V6X1-F1
#
_cell.length_a   1.000
_cell.length_b   1.000
_cell.length_c   1.000
_cell.angle_alpha   90.00
_cell.angle_beta   90.00
_cell.angle_gamma   90.00
#
_symmetry.space_group_name_H-M   'P 1'
#
loop_
_entity.id
_entity.type
_entity.pdbx_description
1 polymer ?
#
loop_
_entity_poly.entity_id
_entity_poly.type
_entity_poly.pdbx_seq_one_letter_code
_entity_poly.pdbx_strand_id
1 'polypeptide(L)'
;EVGLTEGNIFQGELTFDQLLFNRPVPGYAQYRSPIKDLWICGSSTHPGGGVMGAPGRNAAAEILRDIKTPKKDMSDAYAVL
;
A
#
# COMPACT_ATOMS: atom_id res chain seq x y z
N GLU A 1 5.14 23.25 3.89
CA GLU A 1 4.07 23.58 2.94
C GLU A 1 3.21 22.33 2.80
N VAL A 2 1.92 22.41 3.12
CA VAL A 2 0.95 21.33 2.87
C VAL A 2 0.13 21.77 1.67
N GLY A 3 0.53 21.32 0.49
CA GLY A 3 -0.06 21.75 -0.78
C GLY A 3 0.81 21.34 -1.96
N LEU A 4 0.65 20.09 -2.42
CA LEU A 4 1.32 19.60 -3.64
C LEU A 4 0.58 20.13 -4.87
N THR A 5 0.82 21.39 -5.23
CA THR A 5 0.24 22.05 -6.41
C THR A 5 0.65 21.38 -7.73
N GLU A 6 1.74 20.60 -7.73
CA GLU A 6 2.27 19.89 -8.90
C GLU A 6 2.10 18.36 -8.83
N GLY A 7 1.38 17.87 -7.81
CA GLY A 7 1.19 16.45 -7.58
C GLY A 7 2.44 15.75 -7.03
N ASN A 8 2.24 14.60 -6.40
CA ASN A 8 3.32 13.76 -5.90
C ASN A 8 3.09 12.34 -6.40
N ILE A 9 4.09 11.74 -7.02
CA ILE A 9 4.01 10.36 -7.52
C ILE A 9 3.71 9.37 -6.39
N PHE A 10 4.06 9.71 -5.15
CA PHE A 10 3.79 8.98 -3.91
C PHE A 10 2.49 9.39 -3.21
N GLN A 11 1.61 10.17 -3.87
CA GLN A 11 0.31 10.61 -3.36
C GLN A 11 0.35 11.39 -2.03
N GLY A 12 1.48 12.02 -1.71
CA GLY A 12 1.70 12.83 -0.51
C GLY A 12 3.21 13.03 -0.25
N GLU A 13 3.57 14.09 0.47
CA GLU A 13 4.98 14.37 0.81
C GLU A 13 5.55 13.26 1.72
N LEU A 14 6.81 12.87 1.50
CA LEU A 14 7.50 11.88 2.33
C LEU A 14 8.12 12.57 3.55
N THR A 15 7.30 13.24 4.36
CA THR A 15 7.72 13.80 5.65
C THR A 15 7.98 12.68 6.66
N PHE A 16 8.83 12.91 7.67
CA PHE A 16 9.20 11.86 8.65
C PHE A 16 8.00 11.24 9.36
N ASP A 17 6.96 12.03 9.60
CA ASP A 17 5.65 11.66 10.13
C ASP A 17 4.80 10.80 9.18
N GLN A 18 5.07 10.84 7.87
CA GLN A 18 4.39 10.06 6.82
C GLN A 18 5.24 8.92 6.23
N LEU A 19 6.32 8.52 6.90
CA LEU A 19 7.13 7.37 6.48
C LEU A 19 6.60 6.04 7.05
N LEU A 20 6.82 4.97 6.29
CA LEU A 20 6.60 3.58 6.71
C LEU A 20 5.15 3.26 7.13
N PHE A 21 4.95 2.89 8.39
CA PHE A 21 3.71 2.36 8.96
C PHE A 21 2.67 3.44 9.30
N ASN A 22 2.98 4.71 9.01
CA ASN A 22 2.04 5.82 9.20
C ASN A 22 1.19 6.11 7.96
N ARG A 23 1.42 5.43 6.83
CA ARG A 23 0.59 5.59 5.62
C ARG A 23 -0.47 4.49 5.50
N PRO A 24 -1.73 4.84 5.16
CA PRO A 24 -2.28 6.18 4.98
C PRO A 24 -2.60 6.91 6.30
N VAL A 25 -2.85 6.15 7.37
CA VAL A 25 -2.90 6.60 8.77
C VAL A 25 -2.42 5.43 9.66
N PRO A 26 -1.91 5.69 10.89
CA PRO A 26 -1.54 4.63 11.82
C PRO A 26 -2.71 3.65 12.07
N GLY A 27 -2.42 2.35 12.04
CA GLY A 27 -3.41 1.28 12.23
C GLY A 27 -4.04 0.72 10.95
N TYR A 28 -3.90 1.42 9.81
CA TYR A 28 -4.40 0.96 8.50
C TYR A 28 -3.28 0.80 7.45
N ALA A 29 -2.04 0.69 7.91
CA ALA A 29 -0.85 0.57 7.06
C ALA A 29 -0.65 -0.81 6.43
N GLN A 30 -1.48 -1.78 6.79
CA GLN A 30 -1.47 -3.14 6.25
C GLN A 30 -2.48 -3.31 5.11
N TYR A 31 -2.67 -2.28 4.27
CA TYR A 31 -3.57 -2.31 3.10
C TYR A 31 -5.06 -2.51 3.43
N ARG A 32 -5.45 -2.72 4.70
CA ARG A 32 -6.83 -2.86 5.14
C ARG A 32 -7.36 -1.49 5.58
N SER A 33 -8.56 -1.14 5.15
CA SER A 33 -9.23 0.10 5.56
C SER A 33 -10.21 -0.14 6.73
N PRO A 34 -10.69 0.91 7.43
CA PRO A 34 -11.78 0.79 8.40
C PRO A 34 -13.12 0.37 7.78
N ILE A 35 -13.27 0.51 6.46
CA ILE A 35 -14.48 0.15 5.75
C ILE A 35 -14.40 -1.34 5.42
N LYS A 36 -15.47 -2.07 5.77
CA LYS A 36 -15.58 -3.50 5.49
C LYS A 36 -15.44 -3.75 3.98
N ASP A 37 -14.66 -4.77 3.62
CA ASP A 37 -14.39 -5.20 2.25
C ASP A 37 -13.72 -4.11 1.37
N LEU A 38 -13.03 -3.15 1.99
CA LEU A 38 -12.22 -2.15 1.29
C LEU A 38 -10.75 -2.24 1.68
N TRP A 39 -9.90 -2.37 0.67
CA TRP A 39 -8.44 -2.38 0.78
C TRP A 39 -7.84 -1.22 0.00
N ILE A 40 -6.66 -0.80 0.43
CA ILE A 40 -5.93 0.34 -0.09
C ILE A 40 -4.69 -0.20 -0.78
N CYS A 41 -4.46 0.22 -2.02
CA CYS A 41 -3.26 -0.10 -2.78
C CYS A 41 -2.81 1.13 -3.57
N GLY A 42 -1.55 1.16 -3.96
CA GLY A 42 -0.99 2.19 -4.82
C GLY A 42 0.26 2.83 -4.24
N SER A 43 0.65 3.94 -4.86
CA SER A 43 1.93 4.59 -4.62
C SER A 43 2.06 5.28 -3.25
N SER A 44 0.94 5.47 -2.56
CA SER A 44 0.88 5.91 -1.17
C SER A 44 1.17 4.79 -0.16
N THR A 45 1.13 3.51 -0.55
CA THR A 45 1.30 2.39 0.37
C THR A 45 2.73 1.86 0.38
N HIS A 46 3.16 1.25 1.49
CA HIS A 46 4.46 0.59 1.60
C HIS A 46 4.63 -0.44 0.46
N PRO A 47 5.83 -0.75 -0.05
CA PRO A 47 7.15 -0.16 0.21
C PRO A 47 7.36 1.22 -0.40
N GLY A 48 6.42 1.74 -1.20
CA GLY A 48 6.49 3.06 -1.81
C GLY A 48 5.87 3.10 -3.21
N GLY A 49 5.96 4.29 -3.80
CA GLY A 49 5.26 4.68 -5.01
C GLY A 49 6.13 4.88 -6.24
N GLY A 50 6.56 3.77 -6.82
CA GLY A 50 7.18 3.74 -8.15
C GLY A 50 6.43 2.81 -9.09
N VAL A 51 7.06 2.43 -10.21
CA VAL A 51 6.56 1.42 -11.16
C VAL A 51 6.81 0.00 -10.63
N MET A 52 6.55 -0.22 -9.35
CA MET A 52 6.72 -1.51 -8.68
C MET A 52 5.36 -2.15 -8.44
N GLY A 53 5.23 -3.45 -8.70
CA GLY A 53 4.00 -4.20 -8.42
C GLY A 53 3.80 -4.54 -6.94
N ALA A 54 4.79 -4.26 -6.08
CA ALA A 54 4.80 -4.58 -4.66
C ALA A 54 3.56 -4.14 -3.87
N PRO A 55 3.07 -2.88 -3.94
CA PRO A 55 1.88 -2.47 -3.20
C PRO A 55 0.62 -3.21 -3.67
N GLY A 56 0.49 -3.50 -4.96
CA GLY A 56 -0.61 -4.29 -5.51
C GLY A 56 -0.57 -5.75 -5.04
N ARG A 57 0.61 -6.37 -5.08
CA ARG A 57 0.82 -7.74 -4.57
C ARG A 57 0.47 -7.84 -3.09
N ASN A 58 0.91 -6.89 -2.28
CA ASN A 58 0.71 -6.92 -0.84
C ASN A 58 -0.77 -6.70 -0.47
N ALA A 59 -1.46 -5.77 -1.16
CA ALA A 59 -2.90 -5.63 -1.00
C ALA A 59 -3.66 -6.91 -1.37
N ALA A 60 -3.32 -7.55 -2.50
CA ALA A 60 -3.89 -8.83 -2.90
C ALA A 60 -3.60 -9.94 -1.88
N ALA A 61 -2.38 -9.97 -1.32
CA ALA A 61 -2.00 -10.92 -0.28
C ALA A 61 -2.83 -10.78 1.01
N GLU A 62 -3.18 -9.55 1.39
CA GLU A 62 -4.05 -9.29 2.55
C GLU A 62 -5.52 -9.60 2.26
N ILE A 63 -6.01 -9.32 1.04
CA ILE A 63 -7.35 -9.76 0.60
C ILE A 63 -7.47 -11.28 0.71
N LEU A 64 -6.54 -12.02 0.09
CA LEU A 64 -6.55 -13.49 0.09
C LEU A 64 -6.48 -14.07 1.51
N ARG A 65 -5.72 -13.43 2.40
CA ARG A 65 -5.65 -13.80 3.81
C ARG A 65 -7.01 -13.63 4.50
N ASP A 66 -7.69 -12.52 4.25
CA ASP A 66 -8.99 -12.23 4.86
C ASP A 66 -10.09 -13.20 4.41
N ILE A 67 -10.12 -13.51 3.11
CA ILE A 67 -11.06 -14.49 2.53
C ILE A 67 -10.58 -15.95 2.65
N LYS A 68 -9.52 -16.21 3.43
CA LYS A 68 -8.95 -17.55 3.70
C LYS A 68 -8.63 -18.37 2.45
N THR A 69 -8.19 -17.70 1.39
CA THR A 69 -7.82 -18.31 0.11
C THR A 69 -6.30 -18.44 -0.02
N PRO A 70 -5.77 -19.60 -0.45
CA PRO A 70 -4.33 -19.80 -0.60
C PRO A 70 -3.72 -18.97 -1.75
N LYS A 71 -2.48 -18.50 -1.56
CA LYS A 71 -1.72 -17.65 -2.49
C LYS A 71 -1.06 -18.43 -3.64
N LYS A 72 -1.75 -19.43 -4.20
CA LYS A 72 -1.15 -20.45 -5.10
C LYS A 72 -0.49 -19.86 -6.36
N ASP A 73 -1.09 -18.82 -6.93
CA ASP A 73 -0.67 -18.22 -8.21
C ASP A 73 -0.06 -16.82 -8.04
N MET A 74 0.33 -16.46 -6.82
CA MET A 74 0.91 -15.16 -6.53
C MET A 74 2.41 -15.16 -6.85
N SER A 75 2.89 -14.11 -7.53
CA SER A 75 4.33 -13.90 -7.77
C SER A 75 5.12 -13.80 -6.47
N ASP A 76 6.42 -14.07 -6.52
CA ASP A 76 7.30 -13.85 -5.36
C ASP A 76 7.39 -12.37 -4.98
N ALA A 77 7.63 -12.08 -3.70
CA ALA A 77 7.67 -10.70 -3.20
C ALA A 77 8.77 -9.87 -3.88
N TYR A 78 9.92 -10.49 -4.15
CA TYR A 78 11.04 -9.86 -4.83
C TYR A 78 10.84 -9.69 -6.33
N ALA A 79 9.90 -10.41 -6.95
CA ALA A 79 9.63 -10.32 -8.39
C ALA A 79 8.81 -9.07 -8.76
N VAL A 80 8.34 -8.31 -7.77
CA VAL A 80 7.49 -7.12 -7.95
C VAL A 80 8.06 -5.86 -7.30
N LEU A 81 9.27 -5.96 -6.73
CA LEU A 81 10.14 -4.83 -6.36
C LEU A 81 10.84 -4.32 -7.62
#